data_AF-A0A8J6PN58-F1
#
_entry.id   AF-A0A8J6PN58-F1
#
_cell.length_a   1.000
_cell.length_b   1.000
_cell.length_c   1.000
_cell.angle_alpha   90.00
_cell.angle_beta   90.00
_cell.angle_gamma   90.00
#
_symmetry.space_group_name_H-M   'P 1'
#
loop_
_entity.id
_entity.type
_entity.pdbx_description
1 polymer ?
#
loop_
_entity_poly.entity_id
_entity_poly.type
_entity_poly.pdbx_seq_one_letter_code
_entity_poly.pdbx_strand_id
1 'polypeptide(L)'
;MFDGVTATTHAAWQVLVRAGRIEAVGPGLQVPEGTYEVDAAGGIVMPGMIDTHRHMWQTAMRAYGADWTLTQYFVWYYLEHGKRFRP
;
A
#
# COMPACT_ATOMS: atom_id res chain seq x y z
N MET A 1 8.70 11.18 -8.88
CA MET A 1 7.71 10.09 -9.05
C MET A 1 8.45 8.80 -9.35
N PHE A 2 8.05 7.69 -8.74
CA PHE A 2 8.55 6.35 -9.04
C PHE A 2 7.48 5.61 -9.86
N ASP A 3 7.85 5.05 -11.01
CA ASP A 3 6.91 4.43 -11.96
C ASP A 3 6.77 2.91 -11.77
N GLY A 4 7.58 2.28 -10.93
CA GLY A 4 7.57 0.83 -10.72
C GLY A 4 8.17 0.01 -11.87
N VAL A 5 8.70 0.65 -12.91
CA VAL A 5 9.32 0.00 -14.07
C VAL A 5 10.83 0.26 -14.10
N THR A 6 11.23 1.50 -13.81
CA THR A 6 12.63 1.91 -13.78
C THR A 6 13.17 1.94 -12.35
N ALA A 7 14.49 1.85 -12.21
CA ALA A 7 15.16 1.94 -10.90
C ALA A 7 15.35 3.38 -10.39
N THR A 8 14.91 4.39 -11.16
CA THR A 8 15.13 5.81 -10.85
C THR A 8 13.81 6.54 -10.62
N THR A 9 13.89 7.73 -10.03
CA THR A 9 12.72 8.61 -9.90
C THR A 9 12.73 9.69 -10.98
N HIS A 10 11.53 10.06 -11.42
CA HIS A 10 11.30 11.12 -12.39
C HIS A 10 10.94 12.43 -11.69
N ALA A 11 11.74 13.47 -11.90
CA ALA A 11 11.50 14.80 -11.37
C ALA A 11 10.48 15.57 -12.23
N ALA A 12 9.64 16.40 -11.61
CA ALA A 12 8.65 17.26 -12.28
C ALA A 12 7.64 16.52 -13.19
N TRP A 13 7.43 15.22 -12.93
CA TRP A 13 6.39 14.44 -13.60
C TRP A 13 5.05 14.59 -12.90
N GLN A 14 3.99 14.56 -13.70
CA GLN A 14 2.60 14.67 -13.29
C GLN A 14 1.89 13.33 -13.52
N VAL A 15 0.82 13.09 -12.77
CA VAL A 15 -0.10 11.95 -12.96
C VAL A 15 -1.50 12.53 -13.10
N LEU A 16 -2.07 12.45 -14.30
CA LEU A 16 -3.45 12.87 -14.55
C LEU A 16 -4.37 11.69 -14.27
N VAL A 17 -5.35 11.89 -13.39
CA VAL A 17 -6.34 10.87 -13.01
C VAL A 17 -7.73 11.32 -13.42
N ARG A 18 -8.48 10.46 -14.10
CA ARG A 18 -9.88 10.67 -14.46
C ARG A 18 -10.68 9.42 -14.13
N ALA A 19 -11.82 9.61 -13.47
CA ALA A 19 -12.76 8.54 -13.12
C ALA A 19 -12.08 7.32 -12.43
N GLY A 20 -11.15 7.60 -11.49
CA GLY A 20 -10.44 6.57 -10.73
C GLY A 20 -9.37 5.80 -11.51
N ARG A 21 -9.00 6.24 -12.73
CA ARG A 21 -7.95 5.65 -13.54
C ARG A 21 -6.89 6.68 -13.91
N ILE A 22 -5.66 6.22 -14.05
CA ILE A 22 -4.57 7.02 -14.60
C ILE A 22 -4.84 7.23 -16.09
N GLU A 23 -5.03 8.48 -16.49
CA GLU A 23 -5.24 8.89 -17.88
C GLU A 23 -3.92 9.15 -18.59
N ALA A 24 -2.98 9.83 -17.91
CA ALA A 24 -1.65 10.11 -18.44
C ALA A 24 -0.61 10.26 -17.31
N VAL A 25 0.64 9.98 -17.64
CA VAL A 25 1.80 10.14 -16.75
C VAL A 25 2.94 10.73 -17.56
N GLY A 26 3.61 11.75 -17.04
CA GLY A 26 4.76 12.35 -17.70
C GLY A 26 5.00 13.81 -17.32
N PRO A 27 6.04 14.43 -17.88
CA PRO A 27 6.28 15.86 -17.71
C PRO A 27 5.36 16.67 -18.63
N GLY A 28 4.97 17.87 -18.17
CA GLY A 28 4.29 18.86 -19.02
C GLY A 28 2.97 18.39 -19.64
N LEU A 29 2.18 17.60 -18.89
CA LEU A 29 0.90 17.10 -19.38
C LEU A 29 -0.06 18.25 -19.70
N GLN A 30 -0.89 18.05 -20.73
CA GLN A 30 -2.02 18.94 -20.98
C GLN A 30 -3.12 18.64 -19.97
N VAL A 31 -3.25 19.50 -18.97
CA VAL A 31 -4.23 19.34 -17.89
C VAL A 31 -5.51 20.12 -18.27
N PRO A 32 -6.68 19.46 -18.32
CA PRO A 32 -7.94 20.15 -18.60
C PRO A 32 -8.23 21.25 -17.58
N GLU A 33 -8.84 22.34 -18.05
CA GLU A 33 -9.25 23.44 -17.17
C GLU A 33 -10.21 22.95 -16.06
N GLY A 34 -10.04 23.49 -14.85
CA GLY A 34 -10.83 23.10 -13.68
C GLY A 34 -10.43 21.77 -13.05
N THR A 35 -9.36 21.11 -13.52
CA THR A 35 -8.81 19.92 -12.84
C THR A 35 -8.33 20.30 -11.43
N TYR A 36 -8.73 19.50 -10.43
CA TYR A 36 -8.24 19.67 -9.07
C TYR A 36 -6.77 19.25 -8.98
N GLU A 37 -5.92 20.18 -8.56
CA GLU A 37 -4.48 19.96 -8.43
C GLU A 37 -4.12 19.56 -7.00
N VAL A 38 -3.26 18.54 -6.90
CA VAL A 38 -2.59 18.16 -5.65
C VAL A 38 -1.10 18.38 -5.85
N ASP A 39 -0.54 19.41 -5.20
CA ASP A 39 0.90 19.65 -5.21
C ASP A 39 1.61 18.63 -4.30
N ALA A 40 2.43 17.79 -4.93
CA ALA A 40 3.22 16.76 -4.26
C ALA A 40 4.73 17.11 -4.22
N ALA A 41 5.09 18.38 -4.45
CA ALA A 41 6.47 18.85 -4.38
C ALA A 41 7.13 18.50 -3.03
N GLY A 42 8.41 18.15 -3.07
CA GLY A 42 9.16 17.66 -1.90
C GLY A 42 8.87 16.21 -1.49
N GLY A 43 7.84 15.58 -2.09
CA GLY A 43 7.51 14.17 -1.89
C GLY A 43 7.83 13.27 -3.08
N ILE A 44 7.54 11.97 -2.93
CA ILE A 44 7.60 10.99 -4.01
C ILE A 44 6.20 10.39 -4.20
N VAL A 45 5.61 10.61 -5.37
CA VAL A 45 4.45 9.84 -5.84
C VAL A 45 4.93 8.46 -6.30
N MET A 46 4.28 7.39 -5.85
CA MET A 46 4.58 6.00 -6.20
C MET A 46 3.31 5.14 -6.21
N PRO A 47 3.30 3.97 -6.88
CA PRO A 47 2.24 2.99 -6.74
C PRO A 47 2.03 2.59 -5.29
N GLY A 48 0.78 2.28 -4.92
CA GLY A 48 0.48 1.69 -3.62
C GLY A 48 1.13 0.31 -3.46
N MET A 49 1.51 -0.03 -2.23
CA MET A 49 2.05 -1.36 -1.91
C MET A 49 0.94 -2.41 -1.96
N ILE A 50 1.27 -3.62 -2.42
CA ILE A 50 0.37 -4.78 -2.45
C ILE A 50 0.75 -5.73 -1.31
N ASP A 51 -0.15 -5.91 -0.35
CA ASP A 51 -0.01 -6.88 0.75
C ASP A 51 -0.61 -8.23 0.32
N THR A 52 0.25 -9.20 -0.01
CA THR A 52 -0.17 -10.50 -0.52
C THR A 52 -0.47 -11.52 0.57
N HIS A 53 -0.12 -11.23 1.84
CA HIS A 53 -0.28 -12.19 2.92
C HIS A 53 -0.38 -11.50 4.28
N ARG A 54 -1.59 -11.49 4.84
CA ARG A 54 -1.85 -10.92 6.16
C ARG A 54 -2.96 -11.64 6.92
N HIS A 55 -2.75 -11.82 8.22
CA HIS A 55 -3.77 -12.28 9.15
C HIS A 55 -4.37 -11.07 9.90
N MET A 56 -5.44 -10.48 9.35
CA MET A 56 -5.96 -9.20 9.83
C MET A 56 -6.38 -9.21 11.31
N TRP A 57 -7.12 -10.24 11.74
CA TRP A 57 -7.63 -10.36 13.12
C TRP A 57 -6.50 -10.47 14.17
N GLN A 58 -5.30 -10.92 13.77
CA GLN A 58 -4.16 -11.06 14.68
C GLN A 58 -3.56 -9.70 15.09
N THR A 59 -3.97 -8.60 14.47
CA THR A 59 -3.50 -7.25 14.83
C THR A 59 -3.74 -6.91 16.30
N ALA A 60 -4.84 -7.40 16.89
CA ALA A 60 -5.14 -7.22 18.31
C ALA A 60 -4.12 -7.86 19.26
N MET A 61 -3.32 -8.81 18.78
CA MET A 61 -2.28 -9.53 19.53
C MET A 61 -0.89 -9.22 19.00
N ARG A 62 -0.71 -8.05 18.37
CA ARG A 62 0.59 -7.63 17.81
C ARG A 62 1.68 -7.76 18.88
N ALA A 63 2.81 -8.36 18.47
CA ALA A 63 3.98 -8.67 19.29
C ALA A 63 3.82 -9.79 20.33
N TYR A 64 2.67 -10.47 20.39
CA TYR A 64 2.50 -11.65 21.24
C TYR A 64 3.13 -12.89 20.62
N GLY A 65 3.93 -13.63 21.41
CA GLY A 65 4.62 -14.84 20.97
C GLY A 65 5.83 -14.59 20.05
N ALA A 66 6.55 -13.48 20.25
CA ALA A 66 7.71 -13.11 19.43
C ALA A 66 8.88 -14.12 19.51
N ASP A 67 8.90 -14.94 20.56
CA ASP A 67 9.88 -15.99 20.84
C ASP A 67 9.36 -17.42 20.53
N TRP A 68 8.18 -17.53 19.89
CA TRP A 68 7.58 -18.82 19.57
C TRP A 68 8.08 -19.39 18.25
N THR A 69 8.18 -20.71 18.21
CA THR A 69 8.27 -21.49 16.96
C THR A 69 6.97 -21.37 16.17
N LEU A 70 7.04 -21.65 14.86
CA LEU A 70 5.86 -21.69 13.99
C LEU A 70 4.80 -22.69 14.50
N THR A 71 5.22 -23.82 15.08
CA THR A 71 4.31 -24.81 15.65
C THR A 71 3.57 -24.27 16.87
N GLN A 72 4.28 -23.62 17.80
CA GLN A 72 3.65 -22.97 18.96
C GLN A 72 2.65 -21.89 18.52
N TYR A 73 3.03 -21.09 17.51
CA TYR A 73 2.13 -20.13 16.87
C TYR A 73 0.86 -20.80 16.33
N PHE A 74 0.96 -21.89 15.56
CA PHE A 74 -0.22 -22.57 15.01
C PHE A 74 -1.14 -23.12 16.08
N VAL A 75 -0.58 -23.76 17.12
CA VAL A 75 -1.38 -24.28 18.24
C VAL A 75 -2.13 -23.14 18.91
N TRP A 76 -1.42 -22.09 19.32
CA TRP A 76 -2.02 -21.02 20.10
C TRP A 76 -3.00 -20.18 19.27
N TYR A 77 -2.58 -19.67 18.11
CA TYR A 77 -3.43 -18.79 17.29
C TYR A 77 -4.55 -19.53 16.59
N TYR A 78 -4.31 -20.70 15.98
CA TYR A 78 -5.34 -21.34 15.15
C TYR A 78 -6.18 -22.35 15.90
N LEU A 79 -5.56 -23.22 16.71
CA LEU A 79 -6.28 -24.30 17.38
C LEU A 79 -7.01 -23.82 18.65
N GLU A 80 -6.38 -22.94 19.43
CA GLU A 80 -6.90 -22.53 20.74
C GLU A 80 -7.69 -21.21 20.71
N HIS A 81 -7.18 -20.19 20.02
CA HIS A 81 -7.67 -18.81 20.16
C HIS A 81 -8.44 -18.29 18.93
N GLY A 82 -8.17 -18.81 17.74
CA GLY A 82 -8.71 -18.27 16.48
C GLY A 82 -10.23 -18.24 16.44
N LYS A 83 -10.90 -19.22 17.05
CA LYS A 83 -12.37 -19.28 17.14
C LYS A 83 -13.00 -18.14 17.94
N ARG A 84 -12.22 -17.43 18.77
CA ARG A 84 -12.69 -16.29 19.58
C ARG A 84 -12.78 -15.00 18.77
N PHE A 85 -12.05 -14.92 17.65
CA PHE A 85 -12.05 -13.77 16.76
C PHE A 85 -13.00 -14.07 15.59
N ARG A 86 -14.04 -13.26 15.45
CA ARG A 86 -14.94 -13.28 14.29
C ARG A 86 -14.56 -12.12 13.35
N PRO A 87 -14.79 -12.26 12.04
CA PRO A 87 -14.76 -11.11 11.12
C PRO A 87 -15.68 -9.99 11.61
#